data_AF-A0A5J4P2M9-F1
#
_entry.id   AF-A0A5J4P2M9-F1
#
_cell.length_a   1.000
_cell.length_b   1.000
_cell.length_c   1.000
_cell.angle_alpha   90.00
_cell.angle_beta   90.00
_cell.angle_gamma   90.00
#
_symmetry.space_group_name_H-M   'P 1'
#
loop_
_entity.id
_entity.type
_entity.pdbx_description
1 polymer ?
#
loop_
_entity_poly.entity_id
_entity_poly.type
_entity_poly.pdbx_seq_one_letter_code
_entity_poly.pdbx_strand_id
1 'polypeptide(L)'
;MNDFNTCGCVLCCYPCYMCSMYKRYDECCAASSAIIFPGLTLRAYHRGKHNIEGTLFRDCLYDYCCTMCAACQLDRDMKYVESTKGILNV
;
A
#
# COMPACT_ATOMS: atom_id res chain seq x y z
N MET A 1 5.94 -3.67 15.25
CA MET A 1 5.62 -5.04 15.68
C MET A 1 4.10 -5.21 15.79
N ASN A 2 3.41 -5.47 14.68
CA ASN A 2 2.03 -5.98 14.62
C ASN A 2 1.72 -6.52 13.22
N ASP A 3 2.72 -7.19 12.65
CA ASP A 3 2.77 -7.51 11.22
C ASP A 3 1.95 -8.76 10.89
N PHE A 4 1.77 -9.66 11.86
CA PHE A 4 0.93 -10.84 11.75
C PHE A 4 -0.58 -10.51 11.71
N ASN A 5 -1.05 -9.58 12.56
CA ASN A 5 -2.45 -9.16 12.56
C ASN A 5 -2.80 -8.37 11.29
N THR A 6 -1.88 -7.50 10.86
CA THR A 6 -2.06 -6.72 9.63
C THR A 6 -2.12 -7.64 8.40
N CYS A 7 -1.21 -8.63 8.33
CA CYS A 7 -1.23 -9.65 7.27
C CYS A 7 -2.44 -10.58 7.34
N GLY A 8 -2.92 -10.93 8.54
CA GLY A 8 -4.15 -11.69 8.74
C GLY A 8 -5.41 -10.95 8.27
N CYS A 9 -5.52 -9.64 8.56
CA CYS A 9 -6.63 -8.82 8.07
C CYS A 9 -6.60 -8.62 6.55
N VAL A 10 -5.40 -8.47 5.97
CA VAL A 10 -5.19 -8.42 4.51
C VAL A 10 -5.59 -9.75 3.86
N LEU A 11 -5.29 -10.90 4.49
CA LEU A 11 -5.71 -12.23 4.03
C LEU A 11 -7.24 -12.42 4.09
N CYS A 12 -7.90 -11.81 5.09
CA CYS A 12 -9.34 -11.93 5.34
C CYS A 12 -10.18 -11.10 4.35
N CYS A 13 -9.80 -9.85 4.06
CA CYS A 13 -10.42 -9.05 2.99
C CYS A 13 -9.42 -8.08 2.33
N TYR A 14 -8.67 -8.57 1.35
CA TYR A 14 -7.77 -7.74 0.53
C TYR A 14 -8.42 -6.50 -0.11
N PRO A 15 -9.60 -6.59 -0.78
CA PRO A 15 -10.18 -5.41 -1.43
C PRO A 15 -10.66 -4.35 -0.43
N CYS A 16 -11.23 -4.77 0.71
CA CYS A 16 -11.61 -3.85 1.78
C CYS A 16 -10.38 -3.10 2.33
N TYR A 17 -9.28 -3.83 2.50
CA TYR A 17 -8.04 -3.29 3.02
C TYR A 17 -7.40 -2.30 2.05
N MET A 18 -7.35 -2.64 0.75
CA MET A 18 -6.89 -1.73 -0.29
C MET A 18 -7.74 -0.46 -0.35
N CYS A 19 -9.06 -0.56 -0.26
CA CYS A 19 -9.96 0.60 -0.12
C CYS A 19 -9.59 1.48 1.08
N SER A 20 -9.27 0.90 2.24
CA SER A 20 -8.79 1.65 3.40
C SER A 20 -7.48 2.40 3.13
N MET A 21 -6.52 1.77 2.44
CA MET A 21 -5.25 2.40 2.11
C MET A 21 -5.39 3.53 1.08
N TYR A 22 -6.21 3.33 0.04
CA TYR A 22 -6.53 4.38 -0.93
C TYR A 22 -7.24 5.57 -0.26
N LYS A 23 -8.15 5.30 0.68
CA LYS A 23 -8.84 6.35 1.43
C LYS A 23 -7.89 7.21 2.28
N ARG A 24 -6.78 6.66 2.79
CA ARG A 24 -5.74 7.46 3.49
C ARG A 24 -5.00 8.42 2.56
N TYR A 25 -5.02 8.16 1.26
CA TYR A 25 -4.54 9.07 0.22
C TYR A 25 -5.62 10.03 -0.29
N ASP A 26 -6.79 10.09 0.37
CA ASP A 26 -7.97 10.85 -0.07
C ASP A 26 -8.53 10.38 -1.42
N GLU A 27 -8.18 9.15 -1.84
CA GLU A 27 -8.68 8.54 -3.06
C GLU A 27 -9.95 7.73 -2.81
N CYS A 28 -10.81 7.62 -3.83
CA CYS A 28 -12.03 6.84 -3.73
C CYS A 28 -11.73 5.33 -3.68
N CYS A 29 -12.50 4.57 -2.89
CA CYS A 29 -12.38 3.11 -2.87
C CYS A 29 -12.62 2.46 -4.24
N ALA A 30 -13.39 3.10 -5.12
CA ALA A 30 -13.58 2.65 -6.49
C ALA A 30 -12.27 2.63 -7.30
N ALA A 31 -11.29 3.49 -6.96
CA ALA A 31 -9.97 3.48 -7.60
C ALA A 31 -9.25 2.15 -7.35
N SER A 32 -9.33 1.63 -6.11
CA SER A 32 -8.74 0.34 -5.77
C SER A 32 -9.34 -0.85 -6.53
N SER A 33 -10.61 -0.75 -6.94
CA SER A 33 -11.28 -1.78 -7.75
C SER A 33 -11.18 -1.57 -9.27
N ALA A 34 -10.98 -0.33 -9.72
CA ALA A 34 -10.85 -0.01 -11.15
C ALA A 34 -9.44 -0.29 -11.69
N ILE A 35 -8.43 -0.29 -10.81
CA ILE A 35 -7.04 -0.52 -11.15
C ILE A 35 -6.74 -2.03 -11.12
N ILE A 36 -6.13 -2.55 -12.18
CA ILE A 36 -5.80 -4.00 -12.32
C ILE A 36 -4.85 -4.46 -11.20
N PHE A 37 -3.85 -3.64 -10.86
CA PHE A 37 -2.87 -3.91 -9.80
C PHE A 37 -2.88 -2.78 -8.76
N PRO A 38 -3.87 -2.76 -7.84
CA PRO A 38 -4.03 -1.65 -6.91
C PRO A 38 -2.87 -1.56 -5.93
N GLY A 39 -2.34 -2.70 -5.45
CA GLY A 39 -1.19 -2.73 -4.53
C GLY A 39 0.09 -2.16 -5.15
N LEU A 40 0.45 -2.62 -6.35
CA LEU A 40 1.60 -2.10 -7.10
C LEU A 40 1.45 -0.61 -7.43
N THR A 41 0.26 -0.19 -7.88
CA THR A 41 0.00 1.19 -8.27
C THR A 41 0.09 2.12 -7.07
N LEU A 42 -0.54 1.75 -5.95
CA LEU A 42 -0.47 2.52 -4.71
C LEU A 42 0.97 2.60 -4.17
N ARG A 43 1.74 1.52 -4.28
CA ARG A 43 3.15 1.50 -3.89
C ARG A 43 3.99 2.44 -4.75
N ALA A 44 3.84 2.39 -6.07
CA ALA A 44 4.55 3.29 -6.99
C ALA A 44 4.17 4.75 -6.72
N TYR A 45 2.88 5.02 -6.49
CA TYR A 45 2.38 6.34 -6.13
C TYR A 45 2.98 6.84 -4.79
N HIS A 46 2.94 6.00 -3.74
CA HIS A 46 3.54 6.30 -2.43
C HIS A 46 5.02 6.65 -2.55
N ARG A 47 5.80 5.83 -3.26
CA ARG A 47 7.23 6.08 -3.46
C ARG A 47 7.49 7.37 -4.23
N GLY A 48 6.76 7.60 -5.32
CA GLY A 48 6.89 8.81 -6.13
C GLY A 48 6.58 10.07 -5.33
N LYS A 49 5.52 10.04 -4.52
CA LYS A 49 5.11 11.17 -3.69
C LYS A 49 6.09 11.49 -2.57
N HIS A 50 6.72 10.46 -1.99
CA HIS A 50 7.65 10.64 -0.87
C HIS A 50 9.13 10.60 -1.29
N ASN A 51 9.43 10.63 -2.60
CA ASN A 51 10.80 10.54 -3.15
C ASN A 51 11.59 9.35 -2.58
N ILE A 52 10.93 8.20 -2.40
CA ILE A 52 11.55 6.98 -1.89
C ILE A 52 12.19 6.25 -3.06
N GLU A 53 13.51 6.05 -3.01
CA GLU A 53 14.26 5.34 -4.04
C GLU A 53 13.75 3.90 -4.23
N GLY A 54 13.68 3.47 -5.49
CA GLY A 54 13.20 2.14 -5.86
C GLY A 54 13.00 2.02 -7.36
N THR A 55 12.73 0.80 -7.81
CA THR A 55 12.44 0.52 -9.23
C THR A 55 11.11 -0.20 -9.32
N LEU A 56 10.26 0.19 -10.28
CA LEU A 56 8.98 -0.45 -10.52
C LEU A 56 9.12 -1.97 -10.75
N PHE A 57 10.19 -2.38 -11.45
CA PHE A 57 10.45 -3.80 -11.72
C PHE A 57 10.64 -4.62 -10.43
N ARG A 58 11.40 -4.12 -9.45
CA ARG A 58 11.53 -4.77 -8.14
C ARG A 58 10.19 -4.83 -7.43
N ASP A 59 9.43 -3.75 -7.46
CA ASP A 59 8.11 -3.71 -6.82
C ASP A 59 7.15 -4.73 -7.45
N CYS A 60 7.17 -4.90 -8.78
CA CYS A 60 6.44 -5.97 -9.48
C CYS A 60 6.88 -7.36 -9.02
N LEU A 61 8.20 -7.60 -8.87
CA LEU A 61 8.71 -8.90 -8.40
C LEU A 61 8.27 -9.20 -6.97
N TYR A 62 8.28 -8.20 -6.08
CA TYR A 62 7.78 -8.36 -4.72
C TYR A 62 6.29 -8.65 -4.68
N ASP A 63 5.51 -7.94 -5.50
CA ASP A 63 4.06 -8.15 -5.60
C ASP A 63 3.74 -9.53 -6.19
N TYR A 64 4.47 -9.98 -7.21
CA TYR A 64 4.32 -11.32 -7.80
C TYR A 64 4.71 -12.44 -6.82
N CYS A 65 5.76 -12.24 -6.01
CA CYS A 65 6.19 -13.22 -5.02
C CYS A 65 5.17 -13.37 -3.87
N CYS A 66 4.65 -12.27 -3.34
CA CYS A 66 3.62 -12.28 -2.30
C CYS A 66 2.90 -10.92 -2.23
N THR A 67 1.78 -10.79 -2.94
CA THR A 67 0.95 -9.57 -2.96
C THR A 67 0.52 -9.13 -1.57
N MET A 68 0.14 -10.09 -0.71
CA MET A 68 -0.30 -9.81 0.66
C MET A 68 0.84 -9.24 1.52
N CYS A 69 2.03 -9.81 1.40
CA CYS A 69 3.23 -9.33 2.08
C CYS A 69 3.61 -7.94 1.58
N ALA A 70 3.52 -7.73 0.25
CA ALA A 70 3.78 -6.44 -0.37
C ALA A 70 2.79 -5.36 0.10
N ALA A 71 1.51 -5.70 0.25
CA ALA A 71 0.49 -4.83 0.82
C ALA A 71 0.76 -4.49 2.30
N CYS A 72 1.14 -5.49 3.11
CA CYS A 72 1.49 -5.26 4.51
C CYS A 72 2.72 -4.37 4.69
N GLN A 73 3.73 -4.60 3.85
CA GLN A 73 4.92 -3.75 3.83
C GLN A 73 4.54 -2.32 3.45
N LEU A 74 3.67 -2.14 2.46
CA LEU A 74 3.18 -0.82 2.05
C LEU A 74 2.40 -0.12 3.18
N ASP A 75 1.53 -0.82 3.91
CA ASP A 75 0.80 -0.23 5.05
C ASP A 75 1.74 0.19 6.17
N ARG A 76 2.79 -0.60 6.43
CA ARG A 76 3.82 -0.24 7.42
C ARG A 76 4.55 1.03 7.00
N ASP A 77 4.95 1.13 5.73
CA ASP A 77 5.61 2.32 5.20
C ASP A 77 4.69 3.54 5.27
N MET A 78 3.41 3.39 4.90
CA MET A 78 2.41 4.44 5.05
C MET A 78 2.28 4.93 6.49
N LYS A 79 2.14 4.02 7.46
CA LYS A 79 2.05 4.36 8.88
C LYS A 79 3.32 5.05 9.40
N TYR A 80 4.48 4.64 8.90
CA TYR A 80 5.76 5.27 9.26
C TYR A 80 5.86 6.69 8.70
N VAL A 81 5.43 6.90 7.45
CA VAL A 81 5.39 8.24 6.86
C VAL A 81 4.34 9.12 7.55
N GLU A 82 3.16 8.58 7.82
CA GLU A 82 2.07 9.26 8.54
C GLU A 82 2.51 9.66 9.95
N SER A 83 3.22 8.80 10.69
CA SER A 83 3.74 9.15 12.02
C SER A 83 4.88 10.18 11.98
N THR A 84 5.65 10.20 10.89
CA THR A 84 6.80 11.11 10.74
C THR A 84 6.37 12.50 10.23
N LYS A 85 5.41 12.56 9.30
CA LYS A 85 4.99 13.80 8.62
C LYS A 85 3.63 14.32 9.08
N GLY A 86 2.85 13.54 9.84
CA GLY A 86 1.50 13.86 10.31
C GLY A 86 0.41 13.75 9.24
N ILE A 87 0.77 13.79 7.96
CA ILE A 87 -0.13 13.70 6.80
C ILE A 87 0.50 12.85 5.71
N LEU A 88 -0.29 11.97 5.11
CA LEU A 88 0.15 11.07 4.03
C LEU A 88 -0.03 11.71 2.65
N ASN A 89 -1.13 12.43 2.45
CA ASN A 89 -1.44 13.19 1.23
C ASN A 89 -0.93 14.63 1.36
N VAL A 90 0.40 14.80 1.36
CA VAL A 90 1.07 16.14 1.32
C VAL A 90 1.19 16.64 -0.10
#